data_AF-A0A1K2F2S1-F1
#
_entry.id   AF-A0A1K2F2S1-F1
#
_cell.length_a   1.000
_cell.length_b   1.000
_cell.length_c   1.000
_cell.angle_alpha   90.00
_cell.angle_beta   90.00
_cell.angle_gamma   90.00
#
_symmetry.space_group_name_H-M   'P 1'
#
loop_
_entity.id
_entity.type
_entity.pdbx_description
1 polymer ?
#
loop_
_entity_poly.entity_id
_entity_poly.type
_entity_poly.pdbx_seq_one_letter_code
_entity_poly.pdbx_strand_id
1 'polypeptide(L)'
;MCRRDRQFRRRLGGRFPPAPLLTGHTANTLLPADRAAGTPTDHLARFFALATGAAYDDISRLWINARHLSRYRPVLRDRVGHQEALWRDRLEDLVREGVERGEFRSDDPHVTTIQILVVIDGLGAHANTATEGRPEVVTRMAVSTAEREPGLERGTLTRRAAALDVSGGS
;
A
#
# COMPACT_ATOMS: atom_id res chain seq x y z
N MET A 1 10.56 35.32 -29.24
CA MET A 1 10.39 33.85 -29.33
C MET A 1 11.78 33.20 -29.29
N CYS A 2 12.19 32.67 -28.13
CA CYS A 2 13.59 32.36 -27.81
C CYS A 2 13.97 30.91 -28.16
N ARG A 3 15.20 30.69 -28.63
CA ARG A 3 15.75 29.41 -29.16
C ARG A 3 15.64 28.18 -28.23
N ARG A 4 15.23 28.35 -26.96
CA ARG A 4 15.11 27.27 -25.96
C ARG A 4 13.86 26.39 -26.13
N ASP A 5 12.80 26.86 -26.80
CA ASP A 5 11.56 26.07 -26.95
C ASP A 5 11.66 24.90 -27.95
N ARG A 6 12.58 24.97 -28.92
CA ARG A 6 12.71 23.89 -29.93
C ARG A 6 13.43 22.66 -29.41
N GLN A 7 14.25 22.77 -28.36
CA GLN A 7 14.96 21.61 -27.78
C GLN A 7 14.10 20.78 -26.83
N PHE A 8 13.08 21.38 -26.19
CA PHE A 8 12.20 20.66 -25.27
C PHE A 8 11.27 19.67 -25.99
N ARG A 9 10.80 20.02 -27.20
CA ARG A 9 9.91 19.15 -28.01
C ARG A 9 10.60 17.92 -28.62
N ARG A 10 11.92 17.79 -28.60
CA ARG A 10 12.65 16.64 -29.17
C ARG A 10 12.93 15.49 -28.19
N ARG A 11 12.56 15.61 -26.90
CA ARG A 11 12.80 14.57 -25.87
C ARG A 11 11.54 13.79 -25.44
N LEU A 12 10.53 13.70 -26.30
CA LEU A 12 9.31 12.89 -26.03
C LEU A 12 9.12 11.75 -27.04
N GLY A 13 10.15 11.43 -27.82
CA GLY A 13 10.17 10.27 -28.73
C GLY A 13 10.54 8.95 -28.05
N GLY A 14 10.43 8.86 -26.72
CA GLY A 14 10.64 7.61 -25.98
C GLY A 14 9.41 6.73 -26.16
N ARG A 15 9.59 5.54 -26.73
CA ARG A 15 8.62 4.45 -26.58
C ARG A 15 8.39 4.27 -25.09
N PHE A 16 7.20 4.64 -24.61
CA PHE A 16 6.79 4.23 -23.28
C PHE A 16 6.84 2.70 -23.26
N PRO A 17 7.52 2.08 -22.27
CA PRO A 17 7.33 0.66 -22.06
C PRO A 17 5.83 0.41 -21.88
N PRO A 18 5.28 -0.74 -22.33
CA PRO A 18 3.89 -1.05 -22.04
C PRO A 18 3.70 -0.89 -20.53
N ALA A 19 2.73 -0.07 -20.13
CA ALA A 19 2.32 -0.01 -18.74
C ALA A 19 2.09 -1.46 -18.30
N PRO A 20 2.64 -1.90 -17.16
CA PRO A 20 2.31 -3.22 -16.66
C PRO A 20 0.79 -3.30 -16.64
N LEU A 21 0.25 -4.37 -17.25
CA LEU A 21 -1.16 -4.69 -17.17
C LEU A 21 -1.47 -4.90 -15.69
N LEU A 22 -1.77 -3.81 -14.99
CA LEU A 22 -2.29 -3.83 -13.64
C LEU A 22 -3.73 -4.29 -13.76
N THR A 23 -3.90 -5.59 -13.96
CA THR A 23 -5.17 -6.29 -13.81
C THR A 23 -5.83 -5.77 -12.53
N GLY A 24 -7.06 -5.27 -12.64
CA GLY A 24 -7.78 -4.54 -11.60
C GLY A 24 -8.14 -5.35 -10.35
N HIS A 25 -7.15 -5.84 -9.62
CA HIS A 25 -7.30 -6.63 -8.40
C HIS A 25 -6.20 -6.33 -7.37
N THR A 26 -5.78 -5.06 -7.24
CA THR A 26 -4.77 -4.68 -6.22
C THR A 26 -5.18 -5.15 -4.84
N ALA A 27 -6.47 -5.07 -4.51
CA ALA A 27 -6.97 -5.58 -3.24
C ALA A 27 -6.84 -7.07 -3.07
N ASN A 28 -7.13 -7.86 -4.10
CA ASN A 28 -7.00 -9.31 -4.01
C ASN A 28 -5.54 -9.78 -3.98
N THR A 29 -4.63 -9.01 -4.57
CA THR A 29 -3.19 -9.29 -4.50
C THR A 29 -2.63 -8.99 -3.11
N LEU A 30 -2.99 -7.84 -2.52
CA LEU A 30 -2.46 -7.43 -1.22
C LEU A 30 -3.11 -8.18 -0.05
N LEU A 31 -4.44 -8.31 -0.08
CA LEU A 31 -5.26 -8.98 0.93
C LEU A 31 -6.38 -9.77 0.23
N PRO A 32 -6.12 -11.03 -0.15
CA PRO A 32 -7.13 -11.93 -0.67
C PRO A 32 -8.31 -12.04 0.30
N ALA A 33 -9.54 -12.17 -0.22
CA ALA A 33 -10.71 -12.43 0.63
C ALA A 33 -10.64 -13.82 1.27
N ASP A 34 -10.20 -14.82 0.48
CA ASP A 34 -9.86 -16.15 0.96
C ASP A 34 -8.36 -16.18 1.29
N ARG A 35 -8.04 -16.01 2.57
CA ARG A 35 -6.67 -16.02 3.06
C ARG A 35 -6.24 -17.48 3.27
N ALA A 36 -5.16 -17.88 2.60
CA ALA A 36 -4.52 -19.18 2.80
C ALA A 36 -4.14 -19.40 4.28
N ALA A 37 -3.84 -20.63 4.67
CA ALA A 37 -3.45 -20.95 6.05
C ALA A 37 -2.34 -20.01 6.58
N GLY A 38 -2.53 -19.48 7.78
CA GLY A 38 -1.62 -18.53 8.42
C GLY A 38 -2.25 -17.83 9.62
N THR A 39 -1.43 -17.05 10.33
CA THR A 39 -1.90 -16.18 11.41
C THR A 39 -2.23 -14.78 10.87
N PRO A 40 -3.13 -14.01 11.49
CA PRO A 40 -3.30 -12.58 11.22
C PRO A 40 -1.98 -11.81 11.17
N THR A 41 -1.03 -12.13 12.06
CA THR A 41 0.31 -11.51 12.02
C THR A 41 1.04 -11.83 10.72
N ASP A 42 0.97 -13.07 10.22
CA ASP A 42 1.60 -13.46 8.94
C ASP A 42 0.94 -12.74 7.75
N HIS A 43 -0.39 -12.61 7.76
CA HIS A 43 -1.12 -11.88 6.72
C HIS A 43 -0.79 -10.39 6.71
N LEU A 44 -0.69 -9.76 7.89
CA LEU A 44 -0.32 -8.36 8.01
C LEU A 44 1.14 -8.14 7.55
N ALA A 45 2.05 -9.05 7.91
CA ALA A 45 3.44 -8.98 7.45
C ALA A 45 3.55 -9.08 5.92
N ARG A 46 2.83 -10.04 5.31
CA ARG A 46 2.77 -10.18 3.85
C ARG A 46 2.15 -8.95 3.18
N PHE A 47 1.10 -8.38 3.75
CA PHE A 47 0.50 -7.15 3.25
C PHE A 47 1.53 -6.03 3.16
N PHE A 48 2.31 -5.77 4.22
CA PHE A 48 3.32 -4.72 4.21
C PHE A 48 4.51 -5.01 3.27
N ALA A 49 4.87 -6.28 3.09
CA ALA A 49 5.88 -6.67 2.10
C ALA A 49 5.46 -6.32 0.67
N LEU A 50 4.16 -6.35 0.37
CA LEU A 50 3.61 -6.04 -0.95
C LEU A 50 3.16 -4.57 -1.10
N ALA A 51 2.75 -3.93 -0.01
CA ALA A 51 2.15 -2.59 0.03
C ALA A 51 3.16 -1.46 0.30
N THR A 52 4.46 -1.74 0.20
CA THR A 52 5.53 -0.76 0.43
C THR A 52 6.67 -0.90 -0.58
N GLY A 53 7.54 0.11 -0.64
CA GLY A 53 8.73 0.11 -1.49
C GLY A 53 8.45 0.41 -2.96
N ALA A 54 9.52 0.38 -3.76
CA ALA A 54 9.51 0.86 -5.15
C ALA A 54 8.49 0.13 -6.05
N ALA A 55 8.25 -1.17 -5.83
CA ALA A 55 7.26 -1.93 -6.58
C ALA A 55 5.82 -1.42 -6.36
N TYR A 56 5.55 -0.89 -5.17
CA TYR A 56 4.24 -0.34 -4.81
C TYR A 56 4.08 1.15 -5.18
N ASP A 57 5.17 1.85 -5.51
CA ASP A 57 5.12 3.26 -5.93
C ASP A 57 4.31 3.45 -7.22
N ASP A 58 4.36 2.50 -8.16
CA ASP A 58 3.55 2.55 -9.39
C ASP A 58 2.05 2.46 -9.10
N ILE A 59 1.66 1.62 -8.13
CA ILE A 59 0.27 1.55 -7.63
C ILE A 59 -0.09 2.88 -6.97
N SER A 60 0.79 3.43 -6.13
CA SER A 60 0.56 4.71 -5.46
C SER A 60 0.35 5.85 -6.46
N ARG A 61 1.12 5.92 -7.54
CA ARG A 61 0.95 6.90 -8.63
C ARG A 61 -0.42 6.76 -9.31
N LEU A 62 -0.86 5.53 -9.57
CA LEU A 62 -2.18 5.27 -10.12
C LEU A 62 -3.29 5.81 -9.20
N TRP A 63 -3.19 5.55 -7.89
CA TRP A 63 -4.17 6.02 -6.90
C TRP A 63 -4.20 7.54 -6.76
N ILE A 64 -3.05 8.21 -6.78
CA ILE A 64 -2.98 9.68 -6.79
C ILE A 64 -3.76 10.24 -7.99
N ASN A 65 -3.53 9.69 -9.17
CA ASN A 65 -4.23 10.12 -10.39
C ASN A 65 -5.73 9.84 -10.32
N ALA A 66 -6.13 8.64 -9.89
CA ALA A 66 -7.52 8.24 -9.78
C ALA A 66 -8.30 9.12 -8.78
N ARG A 67 -7.72 9.38 -7.60
CA ARG A 67 -8.29 10.29 -6.58
C ARG A 67 -8.44 11.71 -7.13
N HIS A 68 -7.42 12.21 -7.83
CA HIS A 68 -7.47 13.53 -8.44
C HIS A 68 -8.60 13.64 -9.49
N LEU A 69 -8.66 12.69 -10.43
CA LEU A 69 -9.65 12.68 -11.51
C LEU A 69 -11.10 12.46 -11.02
N SER A 70 -11.28 11.74 -9.91
CA SER A 70 -12.59 11.49 -9.28
C SER A 70 -13.33 12.76 -8.84
N ARG A 71 -12.60 13.88 -8.66
CA ARG A 71 -13.21 15.18 -8.37
C ARG A 71 -14.10 15.65 -9.51
N TYR A 72 -13.80 15.27 -10.75
CA TYR A 72 -14.45 15.76 -11.97
C TYR A 72 -15.27 14.68 -12.71
N ARG A 73 -15.25 13.43 -12.27
CA ARG A 73 -15.89 12.29 -12.94
C ARG A 73 -16.68 11.45 -11.94
N PRO A 74 -18.01 11.63 -11.83
CA PRO A 74 -18.84 10.92 -10.85
C PRO A 74 -18.71 9.39 -10.91
N VAL A 75 -18.77 8.81 -12.12
CA VAL A 75 -18.61 7.35 -12.30
C VAL A 75 -17.25 6.86 -11.78
N LEU A 76 -16.18 7.64 -11.96
CA LEU A 76 -14.87 7.28 -11.42
C LEU A 76 -14.82 7.40 -9.90
N ARG A 77 -15.46 8.44 -9.34
CA ARG A 77 -15.58 8.63 -7.89
C ARG A 77 -16.23 7.44 -7.21
N ASP A 78 -17.33 6.93 -7.78
CA ASP A 78 -18.04 5.79 -7.22
C ASP A 78 -17.17 4.53 -7.24
N ARG A 79 -16.41 4.31 -8.33
CA ARG A 79 -15.48 3.18 -8.45
C ARG A 79 -14.29 3.28 -7.50
N VAL A 80 -13.68 4.47 -7.40
CA VAL A 80 -12.57 4.74 -6.46
C VAL A 80 -13.06 4.53 -5.03
N GLY A 81 -14.18 5.14 -4.65
CA GLY A 81 -14.75 5.00 -3.30
C GLY A 81 -15.10 3.55 -2.96
N HIS A 82 -15.68 2.80 -3.91
CA HIS A 82 -15.93 1.37 -3.72
C HIS A 82 -14.65 0.57 -3.49
N GLN A 83 -13.60 0.84 -4.27
CA GLN A 83 -12.34 0.11 -4.15
C GLN A 83 -11.56 0.47 -2.87
N GLU A 84 -11.60 1.74 -2.44
CA GLU A 84 -11.06 2.17 -1.14
C GLU A 84 -11.81 1.53 0.03
N ALA A 85 -13.14 1.45 -0.07
CA ALA A 85 -13.97 0.78 0.92
C ALA A 85 -13.63 -0.71 1.03
N LEU A 86 -13.60 -1.43 -0.09
CA LEU A 86 -13.22 -2.84 -0.14
C LEU A 86 -11.87 -3.11 0.52
N TRP A 87 -10.90 -2.21 0.33
CA TRP A 87 -9.58 -2.38 0.90
C TRP A 87 -9.53 -2.13 2.40
N ARG A 88 -10.20 -1.07 2.86
CA ARG A 88 -10.36 -0.77 4.28
C ARG A 88 -11.05 -1.92 4.99
N ASP A 89 -12.17 -2.38 4.46
CA ASP A 89 -12.99 -3.42 5.11
C ASP A 89 -12.18 -4.73 5.25
N ARG A 90 -11.38 -5.11 4.23
CA ARG A 90 -10.50 -6.29 4.32
C ARG A 90 -9.38 -6.16 5.35
N LEU A 91 -8.77 -4.98 5.46
CA LEU A 91 -7.72 -4.75 6.45
C LEU A 91 -8.33 -4.70 7.86
N GLU A 92 -9.52 -4.12 8.00
CA GLU A 92 -10.26 -4.11 9.26
C GLU A 92 -10.65 -5.52 9.70
N ASP A 93 -11.13 -6.36 8.80
CA ASP A 93 -11.44 -7.75 9.09
C ASP A 93 -10.19 -8.52 9.57
N LEU A 94 -9.02 -8.27 8.95
CA LEU A 94 -7.75 -8.83 9.39
C LEU A 94 -7.37 -8.35 10.80
N VAL A 95 -7.51 -7.06 11.08
CA VAL A 95 -7.21 -6.49 12.41
C VAL A 95 -8.16 -7.08 13.46
N ARG A 96 -9.46 -7.14 13.16
CA ARG A 96 -10.49 -7.70 14.05
C ARG A 96 -10.20 -9.16 14.36
N GLU A 97 -9.88 -9.97 13.36
CA GLU A 97 -9.52 -11.37 13.56
C GLU A 97 -8.27 -11.52 14.44
N GLY A 98 -7.25 -10.67 14.25
CA GLY A 98 -6.07 -10.69 15.11
C GLY A 98 -6.39 -10.33 16.57
N VAL A 99 -7.35 -9.43 16.81
CA VAL A 99 -7.86 -9.15 18.17
C VAL A 99 -8.61 -10.36 18.74
N GLU A 100 -9.51 -10.96 17.97
CA GLU A 100 -10.29 -12.15 18.37
C GLU A 100 -9.38 -13.35 18.72
N ARG A 101 -8.27 -13.52 17.99
CA ARG A 101 -7.26 -14.55 18.26
C ARG A 101 -6.25 -14.17 19.35
N GLY A 102 -6.33 -12.96 19.88
CA GLY A 102 -5.41 -12.46 20.92
C GLY A 102 -4.00 -12.13 20.42
N GLU A 103 -3.80 -12.06 19.09
CA GLU A 103 -2.52 -11.66 18.48
C GLU A 103 -2.33 -10.14 18.47
N PHE A 104 -3.44 -9.39 18.37
CA PHE A 104 -3.45 -7.93 18.36
C PHE A 104 -4.20 -7.38 19.57
N ARG A 105 -3.88 -6.14 19.95
CA ARG A 105 -4.57 -5.35 20.97
C ARG A 105 -5.08 -4.08 20.32
N SER A 106 -6.40 -3.91 20.28
CA SER A 106 -7.03 -2.67 19.82
C SER A 106 -8.39 -2.54 20.47
N ASP A 107 -8.68 -1.36 21.01
CA ASP A 107 -10.01 -1.02 21.55
C ASP A 107 -11.02 -0.76 20.40
N ASP A 108 -10.53 -0.41 19.21
CA ASP A 108 -11.31 -0.14 18.02
C ASP A 108 -10.53 -0.56 16.74
N PRO A 109 -10.79 -1.77 16.22
CA PRO A 109 -10.16 -2.27 15.00
C PRO A 109 -10.33 -1.36 13.77
N HIS A 110 -11.44 -0.63 13.67
CA HIS A 110 -11.68 0.31 12.58
C HIS A 110 -10.73 1.51 12.70
N VAL A 111 -10.59 2.10 13.89
CA VAL A 111 -9.65 3.22 14.12
C VAL A 111 -8.21 2.79 13.83
N THR A 112 -7.77 1.64 14.34
CA THR A 112 -6.43 1.08 14.04
C THR A 112 -6.22 0.93 12.53
N THR A 113 -7.23 0.43 11.82
CA THR A 113 -7.17 0.27 10.36
C THR A 113 -7.02 1.62 9.64
N ILE A 114 -7.82 2.62 10.02
CA ILE A 114 -7.73 3.97 9.44
C ILE A 114 -6.35 4.58 9.68
N GLN A 115 -5.80 4.47 10.89
CA GLN A 115 -4.47 4.99 11.20
C GLN A 115 -3.38 4.35 10.32
N ILE A 116 -3.45 3.04 10.13
CA ILE A 116 -2.54 2.32 9.23
C ILE A 116 -2.66 2.85 7.79
N LEU A 117 -3.88 2.94 7.27
CA LEU A 117 -4.13 3.39 5.89
C LEU A 117 -3.69 4.83 5.66
N VAL A 118 -3.95 5.74 6.59
CA VAL A 118 -3.54 7.15 6.50
C VAL A 118 -2.02 7.27 6.37
N VAL A 119 -1.26 6.47 7.12
CA VAL A 119 0.22 6.49 7.03
C VAL A 119 0.70 5.92 5.70
N ILE A 120 0.10 4.83 5.21
CA ILE A 120 0.42 4.26 3.90
C ILE A 120 0.15 5.27 2.78
N ASP A 121 -1.04 5.88 2.79
CA ASP A 121 -1.45 6.87 1.80
C ASP A 121 -0.58 8.13 1.84
N GLY A 122 -0.22 8.59 3.04
CA GLY A 122 0.68 9.72 3.23
C GLY A 122 2.07 9.48 2.64
N LEU A 123 2.62 8.27 2.81
CA LEU A 123 3.88 7.88 2.18
C LEU A 123 3.72 7.75 0.66
N GLY A 124 2.65 7.10 0.21
CA GLY A 124 2.33 6.91 -1.21
C GLY A 124 2.13 8.22 -1.97
N ALA A 125 1.64 9.28 -1.32
CA ALA A 125 1.51 10.62 -1.90
C ALA A 125 2.85 11.19 -2.40
N HIS A 126 3.98 10.69 -1.88
CA HIS A 126 5.33 11.08 -2.29
C HIS A 126 5.92 10.21 -3.42
N ALA A 127 5.17 9.29 -4.01
CA ALA A 127 5.65 8.39 -5.08
C ALA A 127 6.13 9.11 -6.37
N ASN A 128 5.80 10.39 -6.54
CA ASN A 128 6.29 11.25 -7.63
C ASN A 128 7.57 12.03 -7.29
N THR A 129 8.07 11.92 -6.06
CA THR A 129 9.29 12.60 -5.60
C THR A 129 10.43 11.61 -5.43
N ALA A 130 11.67 12.08 -5.58
CA ALA A 130 12.83 11.25 -5.25
C ALA A 130 12.77 10.87 -3.76
N THR A 131 12.67 9.58 -3.48
CA THR A 131 12.65 9.02 -2.13
C THR A 131 14.03 8.55 -1.67
N GLU A 132 15.03 8.66 -2.54
CA GLU A 132 16.44 8.36 -2.29
C GLU A 132 16.96 9.16 -1.08
N GLY A 133 17.61 8.47 -0.13
CA GLY A 133 18.21 9.09 1.05
C GLY A 133 17.22 9.49 2.15
N ARG A 134 15.93 9.15 2.02
CA ARG A 134 14.95 9.36 3.10
C ARG A 134 15.35 8.53 4.33
N PRO A 135 15.34 9.11 5.55
CA PRO A 135 15.71 8.36 6.75
C PRO A 135 14.86 7.10 6.94
N GLU A 136 15.48 6.01 7.40
CA GLU A 136 14.81 4.72 7.59
C GLU A 136 13.56 4.83 8.48
N VAL A 137 13.59 5.68 9.51
CA VAL A 137 12.43 5.92 10.38
C VAL A 137 11.20 6.42 9.61
N VAL A 138 11.40 7.15 8.51
CA VAL A 138 10.31 7.65 7.67
C VAL A 138 9.84 6.58 6.69
N THR A 139 10.77 5.86 6.04
CA THR A 139 10.39 4.79 5.09
C THR A 139 9.71 3.61 5.78
N ARG A 140 10.04 3.35 7.06
CA ARG A 140 9.40 2.33 7.90
C ARG A 140 8.14 2.78 8.63
N MET A 141 7.73 4.04 8.46
CA MET A 141 6.67 4.62 9.28
C MET A 141 5.39 3.78 9.22
N ALA A 142 4.99 3.30 8.05
CA ALA A 142 3.80 2.44 7.89
C ALA A 142 3.89 1.14 8.71
N VAL A 143 5.01 0.42 8.58
CA VAL A 143 5.26 -0.82 9.33
C VAL A 143 5.30 -0.53 10.84
N SER A 144 5.98 0.53 11.25
CA SER A 144 6.08 0.87 12.68
C SER A 144 4.74 1.28 13.30
N THR A 145 3.86 1.94 12.53
CA THR A 145 2.48 2.23 12.95
C THR A 145 1.68 0.94 13.06
N ALA A 146 1.79 0.04 12.09
CA ALA A 146 1.09 -1.24 12.10
C ALA A 146 1.65 -2.26 13.12
N GLU A 147 2.82 -2.03 13.68
CA GLU A 147 3.28 -2.75 14.86
C GLU A 147 2.76 -2.08 16.13
N ARG A 148 2.89 -0.76 16.24
CA ARG A 148 2.55 -0.01 17.45
C ARG A 148 1.05 -0.02 17.77
N GLU A 149 0.19 0.30 16.80
CA GLU A 149 -1.25 0.46 17.05
C GLU A 149 -1.93 -0.85 17.50
N PRO A 150 -1.67 -2.02 16.89
CA PRO A 150 -2.19 -3.30 17.39
C PRO A 150 -1.34 -3.91 18.53
N GLY A 151 -0.35 -3.19 19.08
CA GLY A 151 0.43 -3.65 20.23
C GLY A 151 1.45 -4.77 19.96
N LEU A 152 1.92 -4.92 18.72
CA LEU A 152 2.99 -5.85 18.36
C LEU A 152 4.36 -5.31 18.78
N GLU A 153 5.29 -6.23 19.06
CA GLU A 153 6.69 -5.86 19.27
C GLU A 153 7.30 -5.30 17.99
N ARG A 154 8.19 -4.30 18.15
CA ARG A 154 8.92 -3.71 17.03
C ARG A 154 9.70 -4.77 16.25
N GLY A 155 9.59 -4.71 14.92
CA GLY A 155 10.24 -5.61 13.98
C GLY A 155 9.54 -6.96 13.78
N THR A 156 8.42 -7.21 14.44
CA THR A 156 7.63 -8.45 14.27
C THR A 156 7.25 -8.66 12.81
N LEU A 157 6.70 -7.64 12.14
CA LEU A 157 6.22 -7.77 10.77
C LEU A 157 7.38 -8.00 9.80
N THR A 158 8.53 -7.36 10.02
CA THR A 158 9.73 -7.59 9.20
C THR A 158 10.26 -9.01 9.35
N ARG A 159 10.36 -9.54 10.58
CA ARG A 159 10.82 -10.92 10.82
C ARG A 159 9.88 -11.95 10.20
N ARG A 160 8.57 -11.72 10.31
CA ARG A 160 7.55 -12.61 9.72
C ARG A 160 7.60 -12.60 8.20
N ALA A 161 7.69 -11.44 7.56
CA ALA A 161 7.83 -11.36 6.11
C ALA A 161 9.07 -12.14 5.61
N ALA A 162 10.22 -11.96 6.26
CA ALA A 162 11.43 -12.68 5.90
C ALA A 162 11.31 -14.21 6.06
N ALA A 163 10.61 -14.69 7.10
CA ALA A 163 10.39 -16.12 7.31
C ALA A 163 9.45 -16.75 6.26
N LEU A 164 8.46 -15.98 5.79
CA LEU A 164 7.52 -16.41 4.75
C LEU A 164 8.23 -16.54 3.39
N ASP A 165 9.14 -15.62 3.06
CA ASP A 165 9.92 -15.68 1.82
C ASP A 165 10.82 -16.91 1.75
N VAL A 166 11.44 -17.30 2.87
CA VAL A 166 12.27 -18.52 2.96
C VAL A 166 11.43 -19.78 2.76
N SER A 167 10.19 -19.78 3.25
CA SER A 167 9.29 -20.95 3.19
C SER A 167 8.61 -21.11 1.82
N GLY A 168 8.45 -20.04 1.05
CA GLY A 168 7.87 -20.05 -0.30
C GLY A 168 8.87 -20.32 -1.43
N GLY A 169 10.17 -20.33 -1.13
CA GLY A 169 11.26 -20.58 -2.09
C GLY A 169 11.83 -22.00 -2.07
N SER A 170 11.24 -22.91 -1.28
CA SER A 170 11.56 -24.36 -1.25
C SER A 170 10.51 -25.15 -2.02
#